data_AF-A0A392Q2I7-F1
#
_entry.id   AF-A0A392Q2I7-F1
#
_cell.length_a   1.000
_cell.length_b   1.000
_cell.length_c   1.000
_cell.angle_alpha   90.00
_cell.angle_beta   90.00
_cell.angle_gamma   90.00
#
_symmetry.space_group_name_H-M   'P 1'
#
loop_
_entity.id
_entity.type
_entity.pdbx_description
1 polymer ?
#
loop_
_entity_poly.entity_id
_entity_poly.type
_entity_poly.pdbx_seq_one_letter_code
_entity_poly.pdbx_strand_id
1 'polypeptide(L)' 'IGALKPFRILKCWRDVEEYQDFVRDKWKDFKIEGWGGYVLKEKFKAIKKELKE' A
#
# COMPACT_ATOMS: atom_id res chain seq x y z
N ILE A 1 11.04 22.08 14.87
CA ILE A 1 10.45 20.73 14.75
C ILE A 1 10.09 20.52 13.29
N GLY A 2 11.00 19.94 12.50
CA GLY A 2 10.79 19.73 11.07
C GLY A 2 9.89 18.51 10.86
N ALA A 3 8.79 18.67 10.16
CA ALA A 3 7.91 17.56 9.81
C ALA A 3 8.72 16.48 9.07
N LEU A 4 8.76 15.26 9.62
CA LEU A 4 9.17 14.08 8.88
C LEU A 4 8.30 14.01 7.62
N LYS A 5 8.87 14.22 6.43
CA LYS A 5 8.17 14.01 5.16
C LYS A 5 7.73 12.53 5.15
N PRO A 6 6.44 12.22 5.38
CA PRO A 6 6.02 10.83 5.48
C PRO A 6 6.11 10.24 4.08
N PHE A 7 6.91 9.19 3.94
CA PHE A 7 7.03 8.31 2.77
C PHE A 7 7.13 9.05 1.43
N ARG A 8 8.36 9.17 0.89
CA ARG A 8 8.56 9.51 -0.52
C ARG A 8 8.04 8.35 -1.37
N ILE A 9 6.73 8.28 -1.58
CA ILE A 9 6.13 7.46 -2.63
C ILE A 9 6.83 7.92 -3.92
N LEU A 10 7.54 6.99 -4.57
CA LEU A 10 8.23 7.27 -5.82
C LEU A 10 7.20 7.86 -6.79
N LYS A 11 7.50 9.03 -7.35
CA LYS A 11 6.57 9.82 -8.17
C LYS A 11 5.87 8.97 -9.25
N CYS A 12 6.61 8.01 -9.81
CA CYS A 12 6.13 7.05 -10.81
C CYS A 12 4.94 6.19 -10.36
N TRP A 13 4.77 5.93 -9.06
CA TRP A 13 3.64 5.14 -8.53
C TRP A 13 2.37 5.98 -8.41
N ARG A 14 2.50 7.32 -8.36
CA ARG A 14 1.36 8.24 -8.37
C ARG A 14 0.87 8.52 -9.79
N ASP A 15 1.80 8.58 -10.75
CA ASP A 15 1.53 8.95 -12.15
C ASP A 15 0.91 7.79 -12.96
N VAL A 16 0.88 6.57 -12.43
CA VAL A 16 0.12 5.44 -12.99
C VAL A 16 -1.26 5.42 -12.33
N GLU A 17 -2.28 5.92 -13.03
CA GLU A 17 -3.65 5.96 -12.50
C GLU A 17 -4.14 4.56 -12.10
N GLU A 18 -3.83 3.55 -12.90
CA GLU A 18 -4.21 2.14 -12.65
C GLU A 18 -3.61 1.59 -11.36
N TYR A 19 -2.47 2.13 -10.90
CA TYR A 19 -1.83 1.69 -9.66
C TYR A 19 -2.67 2.06 -8.44
N GLN A 20 -3.33 3.23 -8.45
CA GLN A 20 -4.17 3.66 -7.34
C GLN A 20 -5.43 2.79 -7.22
N ASP A 21 -6.05 2.47 -8.35
CA ASP A 21 -7.22 1.60 -8.39
C ASP A 21 -6.85 0.16 -8.03
N PHE A 22 -5.72 -0.35 -8.53
CA PHE A 22 -5.17 -1.66 -8.16
C PHE A 22 -4.96 -1.78 -6.64
N VAL A 23 -4.28 -0.81 -6.03
CA VAL A 23 -4.05 -0.83 -4.57
C VAL A 23 -5.37 -0.79 -3.83
N ARG A 24 -6.31 0.07 -4.26
CA ARG A 24 -7.62 0.22 -3.60
C ARG A 24 -8.45 -1.06 -3.66
N ASP A 25 -8.44 -1.72 -4.82
CA ASP A 25 -9.16 -2.97 -5.07
C ASP A 25 -8.59 -4.09 -4.18
N LYS A 26 -7.30 -4.39 -4.34
CA LYS A 26 -6.61 -5.43 -3.54
C LYS A 26 -6.67 -5.16 -2.04
N TRP A 27 -6.57 -3.89 -1.63
CA TRP A 27 -6.67 -3.53 -0.21
C TRP A 27 -8.00 -3.95 0.42
N LYS A 28 -9.11 -3.85 -0.32
CA LYS A 28 -10.44 -4.28 0.15
C LYS A 28 -10.56 -5.79 0.18
N ASP A 29 -9.93 -6.49 -0.76
CA ASP A 29 -9.94 -7.95 -0.83
C ASP A 29 -9.15 -8.62 0.30
N PHE A 30 -8.09 -7.97 0.79
CA PHE A 30 -7.31 -8.50 1.90
C PHE A 30 -8.09 -8.43 3.23
N LYS A 31 -8.67 -9.56 3.61
CA LYS A 31 -9.26 -9.82 4.93
C LYS A 31 -8.16 -10.20 5.93
N ILE A 32 -7.46 -9.18 6.43
CA ILE A 32 -6.43 -9.31 7.47
C ILE A 32 -6.91 -8.57 8.71
N GLU A 33 -6.97 -9.27 9.84
CA GLU A 33 -7.46 -8.77 11.11
C GLU A 33 -6.33 -8.73 12.17
N GLY A 34 -6.47 -7.86 13.16
CA GLY A 34 -5.49 -7.69 14.25
C GLY A 34 -5.22 -6.23 14.60
N TRP A 35 -4.10 -5.96 15.29
CA TRP A 35 -3.69 -4.59 15.61
C TRP A 35 -3.35 -3.81 14.33
N GLY A 36 -3.68 -2.51 14.30
CA GLY A 36 -3.58 -1.67 13.09
C GLY A 36 -2.22 -1.72 12.40
N GLY A 37 -1.11 -1.75 13.15
CA GLY A 37 0.23 -1.87 12.56
C GLY A 37 0.53 -3.24 11.95
N TYR A 38 -0.05 -4.31 12.49
CA TYR A 38 0.03 -5.66 11.92
C TYR A 38 -0.78 -5.74 10.62
N VAL A 39 -2.03 -5.27 10.65
CA VAL A 39 -2.90 -5.24 9.47
C VAL A 39 -2.25 -4.43 8.34
N LEU A 40 -1.71 -3.26 8.65
CA LEU A 40 -1.01 -2.40 7.69
C LEU A 40 0.21 -3.12 7.08
N LYS A 41 1.06 -3.74 7.91
CA LYS A 41 2.25 -4.47 7.48
C LYS A 41 1.91 -5.63 6.54
N GLU A 42 0.95 -6.47 6.92
CA GLU A 42 0.62 -7.66 6.13
C GLU A 42 -0.13 -7.31 4.84
N LYS A 43 -0.99 -6.27 4.85
CA LYS A 43 -1.61 -5.77 3.60
C LYS A 43 -0.56 -5.26 2.62
N PHE A 44 0.45 -4.52 3.07
CA PHE A 44 1.53 -4.08 2.19
C PHE A 44 2.36 -5.24 1.62
N LYS A 45 2.63 -6.28 2.41
CA LYS A 45 3.30 -7.49 1.90
C LYS A 45 2.46 -8.18 0.81
N ALA A 46 1.15 -8.27 1.01
CA ALA A 46 0.25 -8.88 0.05
C ALA A 46 0.19 -8.10 -1.27
N ILE A 47 0.03 -6.77 -1.22
CA ILE A 47 0.09 -5.89 -2.41
C ILE A 47 1.42 -6.06 -3.14
N LYS A 48 2.54 -6.08 -2.42
CA LYS A 48 3.87 -6.27 -3.02
C LYS A 48 4.01 -7.63 -3.72
N LYS A 49 3.33 -8.67 -3.22
CA LYS A 49 3.32 -9.99 -3.84
C LYS A 49 2.53 -9.97 -5.15
N GLU A 50 1.33 -9.39 -5.14
CA GLU A 50 0.48 -9.26 -6.35
C GLU A 50 1.15 -8.43 -7.46
N LEU A 51 1.99 -7.45 -7.12
CA LEU A 51 2.74 -6.64 -8.10
C LEU A 51 3.96 -7.36 -8.71
N LYS A 52 4.39 -8.49 -8.11
CA LYS A 52 5.57 -9.23 -8.56
C LYS A 52 5.21 -10.40 -9.49
N GLU A 53 3.94 -10.76 -9.56
CA GLU A 53 3.37 -11.59 -10.64
C GLU A 53 3.16 -10.76 -11.91
#